data_AF-A0A2V9UWT5-F1
#
_entry.id   AF-A0A2V9UWT5-F1
#
_cell.length_a   1.000
_cell.length_b   1.000
_cell.length_c   1.000
_cell.angle_alpha   90.00
_cell.angle_beta   90.00
_cell.angle_gamma   90.00
#
_symmetry.space_group_name_H-M   'P 1'
#
loop_
_entity.id
_entity.type
_entity.pdbx_description
1 polymer ?
#
loop_
_entity_poly.entity_id
_entity_poly.type
_entity_poly.pdbx_seq_one_letter_code
_entity_poly.pdbx_strand_id
1 'polypeptide(L)' 'MPVITKNGKKRVLLVNKSQNAMDVQLAGASGGQLEYADRTTGFDPAKKTYVNSDKISLNGFSVAVTTLP' A
#
# COMPACT_ATOMS: atom_id res chain seq x y z
N MET A 1 13.32 -2.77 1.99
CA MET A 1 13.23 -4.25 1.96
C MET A 1 11.82 -4.64 2.40
N PRO A 2 11.16 -5.59 1.72
CA PRO A 2 9.92 -6.20 2.22
C PRO A 2 10.17 -6.94 3.53
N VAL A 3 9.18 -6.98 4.41
CA VAL A 3 9.18 -7.81 5.62
C VAL A 3 8.37 -9.07 5.32
N ILE A 4 8.92 -10.24 5.65
CA ILE A 4 8.16 -11.51 5.61
C ILE A 4 7.49 -11.69 6.97
N THR A 5 6.17 -11.82 6.98
CA THR A 5 5.42 -12.07 8.22
C THR A 5 5.46 -13.54 8.61
N LYS A 6 5.15 -13.88 9.86
CA LYS A 6 5.20 -15.25 10.40
C LYS A 6 4.43 -16.30 9.58
N ASN A 7 3.44 -15.87 8.80
CA ASN A 7 2.62 -16.70 7.90
C ASN A 7 3.15 -16.78 6.46
N GLY A 8 4.40 -16.35 6.21
CA GLY A 8 5.02 -16.40 4.88
C GLY A 8 4.61 -15.27 3.92
N LYS A 9 3.64 -14.43 4.30
CA LYS A 9 3.22 -13.31 3.44
C LYS A 9 4.29 -12.22 3.37
N LYS A 10 4.52 -11.69 2.18
CA LYS A 10 5.44 -10.56 1.97
C LYS A 10 4.68 -9.25 2.14
N ARG A 11 5.20 -8.36 2.98
CA ARG A 11 4.66 -7.02 3.19
C ARG A 11 5.65 -5.95 2.76
N VAL A 12 5.15 -4.94 2.06
CA VAL A 12 5.92 -3.77 1.61
C VAL A 12 5.30 -2.52 2.21
N LEU A 13 6.11 -1.71 2.90
CA LEU A 13 5.72 -0.38 3.35
C LEU A 13 6.06 0.64 2.25
N LEU A 14 5.07 1.42 1.86
CA LEU A 14 5.17 2.49 0.89
C LEU A 14 4.81 3.80 1.57
N VAL A 15 5.61 4.85 1.33
CA VAL A 15 5.37 6.18 1.91
C VAL A 15 5.47 7.21 0.79
N ASN A 16 4.38 7.91 0.53
CA ASN A 16 4.38 9.07 -0.35
C ASN A 16 4.60 10.34 0.50
N LYS A 17 5.76 10.98 0.34
CA LYS A 17 6.10 12.24 1.01
C LYS A 17 5.74 13.49 0.20
N SER A 18 5.14 13.32 -0.98
CA SER A 18 4.68 14.41 -1.85
C SER A 18 3.21 14.71 -1.62
N GLN A 19 2.79 15.93 -1.93
CA GLN A 19 1.38 16.31 -1.95
C GLN A 19 0.61 15.70 -3.13
N ASN A 20 1.32 15.27 -4.18
CA ASN A 20 0.72 14.72 -5.39
C ASN A 20 0.53 13.21 -5.26
N ALA A 21 -0.52 12.69 -5.90
CA ALA A 21 -0.65 11.24 -6.06
C ALA A 21 0.48 10.70 -6.93
N MET A 22 0.91 9.46 -6.66
CA MET A 22 1.90 8.77 -7.47
C MET A 22 1.52 7.32 -7.68
N ASP A 23 1.91 6.80 -8.83
CA ASP A 23 1.78 5.39 -9.14
C ASP A 23 3.12 4.68 -8.93
N VAL A 24 3.07 3.57 -8.21
CA VAL A 24 4.23 2.72 -7.94
C VAL A 24 4.01 1.36 -8.60
N GLN A 25 4.97 0.93 -9.40
CA GLN A 25 5.01 -0.43 -9.92
C GLN A 25 5.57 -1.37 -8.84
N LEU A 26 4.79 -2.34 -8.42
CA LEU A 26 5.19 -3.38 -7.47
C LEU A 26 4.85 -4.75 -8.05
N ALA A 27 5.88 -5.44 -8.55
CA ALA A 27 5.73 -6.75 -9.17
C ALA A 27 5.15 -7.77 -8.17
N GLY A 28 4.13 -8.52 -8.61
CA GLY A 28 3.44 -9.51 -7.77
C GLY A 28 2.50 -8.91 -6.74
N ALA A 29 2.09 -7.65 -6.89
CA ALA A 29 1.08 -7.03 -6.04
C ALA A 29 -0.35 -7.39 -6.44
N SER A 30 -0.58 -7.78 -7.70
CA SER A 30 -1.88 -8.22 -8.19
C SER A 30 -2.44 -9.38 -7.36
N GLY A 31 -3.71 -9.26 -6.96
CA GLY A 31 -4.37 -10.20 -6.04
C GLY A 31 -4.03 -9.99 -4.56
N GLY A 32 -3.17 -9.02 -4.25
CA GLY A 32 -2.80 -8.64 -2.90
C GLY A 32 -3.82 -7.70 -2.23
N GLN A 33 -3.45 -7.26 -1.03
CA GLN A 33 -4.23 -6.31 -0.23
C GLN A 33 -3.40 -5.08 0.10
N LEU A 34 -4.00 -3.91 -0.04
CA LEU A 34 -3.44 -2.62 0.35
C LEU A 34 -4.21 -2.07 1.54
N GLU A 35 -3.49 -1.70 2.59
CA GLU A 35 -4.02 -0.97 3.74
C GLU A 35 -3.31 0.39 3.79
N TYR A 36 -4.07 1.49 3.76
CA TYR A 36 -3.48 2.82 3.67
C TYR A 36 -4.14 3.85 4.58
N ALA A 37 -3.35 4.84 4.97
CA ALA A 37 -3.80 6.06 5.62
C ALA A 37 -3.25 7.26 4.86
N ASP A 38 -4.07 8.29 4.70
CA ASP A 38 -3.73 9.56 4.07
C ASP A 38 -4.46 10.72 4.78
N ARG A 39 -4.36 11.94 4.23
CA ARG A 39 -4.99 13.13 4.81
C ARG A 39 -6.53 13.07 4.86
N THR A 40 -7.16 12.26 4.02
CA THR A 40 -8.62 12.10 3.97
C THR A 40 -9.11 11.06 4.97
N THR A 41 -8.30 10.03 5.27
CA THR A 41 -8.60 9.09 6.36
C THR A 41 -8.32 9.70 7.73
N GLY A 42 -7.39 10.66 7.86
CA GLY A 42 -7.14 11.32 9.14
C GLY A 42 -6.78 10.35 10.28
N PHE A 43 -7.53 10.39 11.39
CA PHE A 43 -7.40 9.47 12.53
C PHE A 43 -8.32 8.24 12.45
N ASP A 44 -9.11 8.09 11.38
CA ASP A 44 -9.92 6.89 11.16
C ASP A 44 -9.05 5.68 10.84
N PRO A 45 -9.54 4.45 11.07
CA PRO A 45 -8.80 3.24 10.76
C PRO A 45 -8.34 3.22 9.30
N ALA A 46 -7.16 2.63 9.06
CA ALA A 46 -6.59 2.52 7.72
C ALA A 46 -7.60 1.88 6.75
N LYS A 47 -7.77 2.50 5.59
CA LYS A 47 -8.69 2.00 4.57
C LYS A 47 -8.07 0.80 3.87
N LYS A 48 -8.90 -0.20 3.57
CA LYS A 48 -8.48 -1.45 2.93
C LYS A 48 -9.02 -1.52 1.51
N THR A 49 -8.18 -1.96 0.56
CA THR A 49 -8.57 -2.25 -0.81
C THR A 49 -7.81 -3.44 -1.36
N TYR A 50 -8.39 -4.12 -2.34
CA TYR A 50 -7.68 -5.12 -3.13
C TYR A 50 -6.83 -4.45 -4.20
N VAL A 51 -5.72 -5.08 -4.53
CA VAL A 51 -4.83 -4.63 -5.59
C VAL A 51 -5.12 -5.48 -6.83
N ASN A 52 -5.68 -4.86 -7.87
CA ASN A 52 -6.14 -5.55 -9.07
C ASN A 52 -5.07 -5.64 -10.18
N SER A 53 -3.88 -5.08 -9.95
CA SER A 53 -2.77 -5.06 -10.90
C SER A 53 -1.44 -4.91 -10.16
N ASP A 54 -0.31 -4.99 -10.86
CA ASP A 54 1.00 -4.71 -10.25
C ASP A 54 1.30 -3.20 -10.08
N LYS A 55 0.27 -2.36 -10.20
CA LYS A 55 0.35 -0.91 -10.07
C LYS A 55 -0.49 -0.45 -8.87
N ILE A 56 0.12 0.34 -8.01
CA ILE A 56 -0.50 0.87 -6.79
C ILE A 56 -0.50 2.40 -6.85
N SER A 57 -1.68 3.01 -6.74
CA SER A 57 -1.80 4.45 -6.59
C SER A 57 -1.72 4.85 -5.12
N LEU A 58 -0.79 5.74 -4.80
CA LEU A 58 -0.60 6.32 -3.48
C LEU A 58 -1.08 7.76 -3.49
N ASN A 59 -2.03 8.10 -2.62
CA ASN A 59 -2.51 9.47 -2.46
C ASN A 59 -1.40 10.39 -1.91
N GLY A 60 -1.59 11.70 -2.05
CA GLY A 60 -0.67 12.69 -1.48
C GLY A 60 -0.56 12.53 0.04
N PHE A 61 0.67 12.53 0.54
CA PHE A 61 0.99 12.32 1.96
C PHE A 61 0.42 11.02 2.55
N SER A 62 0.35 9.95 1.77
CA SER A 62 -0.15 8.65 2.23
C SER A 62 0.95 7.72 2.74
N VAL A 63 0.61 6.86 3.70
CA VAL A 63 1.36 5.68 4.10
C VAL A 63 0.52 4.46 3.78
N ALA A 64 1.12 3.46 3.11
CA ALA A 64 0.43 2.24 2.75
C ALA A 64 1.26 0.99 3.03
N VAL A 65 0.60 -0.08 3.46
CA VAL A 65 1.16 -1.42 3.59
C VAL A 65 0.51 -2.29 2.53
N THR A 66 1.33 -2.86 1.65
CA THR A 66 0.88 -3.84 0.65
C THR A 66 1.25 -5.23 1.14
N THR A 67 0.27 -6.10 1.29
CA THR A 67 0.46 -7.55 1.48
C THR A 67 0.35 -8.24 0.13
N LEU A 68 1.44 -8.84 -0.32
CA LEU A 68 1.49 -9.63 -1.55
C LEU A 68 0.84 -11.01 -1.32
N PRO A 69 0.30 -11.66 -2.37
CA PRO A 69 -0.17 -13.04 -2.32
C PRO A 69 0.88 -14.02 -1.80
#